data_AF-A7SAH0-F1
#
_entry.id   AF-A7SAH0-F1
#
_cell.length_a   1.000
_cell.length_b   1.000
_cell.length_c   1.000
_cell.angle_alpha   90.00
_cell.angle_beta   90.00
_cell.angle_gamma   90.00
#
_symmetry.space_group_name_H-M   'P 1'
#
loop_
_entity.id
_entity.type
_entity.pdbx_description
1 polymer ?
#
loop_
_entity_poly.entity_id
_entity_poly.type
_entity_poly.pdbx_seq_one_letter_code
_entity_poly.pdbx_strand_id
1 'polypeptide(L)'
;FLQLVFRVENGNGPFEVRYTPSNSMELCDGKWHRVNLNKIRNTASIQVDGNDPVEVKSPGSLGNTNLYDPLYVGGIPDGGSHKGLKITATYHGCIRGFVSSE
;
A
#
# COMPACT_ATOMS: atom_id res chain seq x y z
N PHE A 1 -0.75 6.45 15.94
CA PHE A 1 0.59 6.49 15.32
C PHE A 1 0.43 6.41 13.81
N LEU A 2 1.21 7.19 13.07
CA LEU A 2 1.26 7.12 11.61
C LEU A 2 1.71 5.72 11.20
N GLN A 3 1.09 5.14 10.17
CA GLN A 3 1.40 3.79 9.67
C GLN A 3 1.20 3.75 8.15
N LEU A 4 2.00 2.95 7.46
CA LEU A 4 1.74 2.59 6.06
C LEU A 4 0.91 1.32 6.04
N VAL A 5 -0.13 1.32 5.21
CA VAL A 5 -1.02 0.16 5.05
C VAL A 5 -1.08 -0.21 3.58
N PHE A 6 -0.70 -1.44 3.26
CA PHE A 6 -0.89 -2.01 1.94
C PHE A 6 -2.03 -3.03 2.02
N ARG A 7 -3.15 -2.71 1.39
CA ARG A 7 -4.39 -3.49 1.41
C ARG A 7 -4.63 -4.15 0.06
N VAL A 8 -4.81 -5.46 0.07
CA VAL A 8 -4.96 -6.30 -1.13
C VAL A 8 -6.25 -7.10 -1.03
N GLU A 9 -6.99 -7.23 -2.14
CA GLU A 9 -8.24 -8.00 -2.25
C GLU A 9 -8.15 -8.97 -3.41
N ASN A 10 -8.17 -10.28 -3.13
CA ASN A 10 -8.04 -11.34 -4.13
C ASN A 10 -9.37 -12.10 -4.39
N GLY A 11 -10.49 -11.61 -3.87
CA GLY A 11 -11.83 -12.21 -4.03
C GLY A 11 -12.35 -12.97 -2.80
N ASN A 12 -11.52 -13.19 -1.78
CA ASN A 12 -11.89 -13.85 -0.51
C ASN A 12 -11.95 -12.88 0.67
N GLY A 13 -12.01 -11.58 0.38
CA GLY A 13 -11.92 -10.54 1.38
C GLY A 13 -10.51 -9.95 1.46
N PRO A 14 -10.40 -8.72 2.00
CA PRO A 14 -9.17 -7.96 1.93
C PRO A 14 -8.24 -8.33 3.07
N PHE A 15 -6.94 -8.38 2.79
CA PHE A 15 -5.88 -8.53 3.77
C PHE A 15 -4.91 -7.34 3.72
N GLU A 16 -4.18 -7.14 4.80
CA GLU A 16 -3.38 -5.93 4.98
C GLU A 16 -1.99 -6.25 5.55
N VAL A 17 -0.98 -5.60 4.97
CA VAL A 17 0.34 -5.45 5.58
C VAL A 17 0.38 -4.07 6.23
N ARG A 18 0.95 -3.99 7.43
CA ARG A 18 1.10 -2.73 8.17
C ARG A 18 2.56 -2.53 8.54
N TYR A 19 3.10 -1.40 8.15
CA TYR A 19 4.38 -0.92 8.64
C TYR A 19 4.13 0.19 9.65
N THR A 20 4.58 -0.04 10.88
CA THR A 20 4.49 0.92 11.98
C THR A 20 5.90 1.43 12.27
N PRO A 21 6.23 2.69 11.93
CA PRO A 21 7.50 3.29 12.31
C PRO A 21 7.64 3.36 13.83
N SER A 22 8.90 3.42 14.29
CA SER A 22 9.21 3.46 15.72
C SER A 22 8.81 4.79 16.34
N ASN A 23 8.74 5.85 15.53
CA ASN A 23 8.25 7.16 15.94
C ASN A 23 7.20 7.70 14.95
N SER A 24 6.25 8.50 15.42
CA SER A 24 5.12 8.96 14.60
C SER A 24 5.49 9.94 13.49
N MET A 25 6.68 10.54 13.55
CA MET A 25 7.16 11.53 12.58
C MET A 25 8.10 10.93 11.54
N GLU A 26 8.47 9.65 11.68
CA GLU A 26 9.52 9.01 10.89
C GLU A 26 9.28 9.09 9.40
N LEU A 27 8.01 9.04 8.98
CA LEU A 27 7.60 9.10 7.57
C LEU A 27 7.05 10.47 7.15
N CYS A 28 6.87 11.39 8.11
CA CYS A 28 6.36 12.75 7.89
C CYS A 28 7.37 13.81 8.33
N ASP A 29 8.67 13.53 8.17
CA ASP A 29 9.76 14.41 8.58
C ASP A 29 10.17 15.42 7.49
N GLY A 30 9.48 15.42 6.35
CA GLY A 30 9.76 16.28 5.19
C GLY A 30 10.87 15.77 4.27
N LYS A 31 11.43 14.57 4.51
CA LYS A 31 12.46 13.96 3.66
C LYS A 31 11.86 12.89 2.74
N TRP A 32 12.70 12.44 1.82
CA TRP A 32 12.34 11.36 0.90
C TRP A 32 12.46 10.01 1.60
N HIS A 33 11.38 9.24 1.56
CA HIS A 33 11.37 7.83 1.94
C HIS A 33 11.13 6.96 0.71
N ARG A 34 11.85 5.85 0.61
CA ARG A 34 11.65 4.86 -0.44
C ARG A 34 10.72 3.77 0.08
N VAL A 35 9.53 3.65 -0.52
CA VAL A 35 8.56 2.60 -0.20
C VAL A 35 8.50 1.62 -1.36
N ASN A 36 8.82 0.34 -1.10
CA ASN A 36 8.58 -0.75 -2.05
C ASN A 36 7.38 -1.57 -1.57
N LEU A 37 6.38 -1.73 -2.42
CA LEU A 37 5.21 -2.57 -2.19
C LEU A 37 5.29 -3.75 -3.14
N ASN A 38 5.31 -4.97 -2.60
CA ASN A 38 5.37 -6.18 -3.40
C ASN A 38 4.17 -7.07 -3.10
N LYS A 39 3.58 -7.65 -4.14
CA LYS A 39 2.51 -8.64 -4.03
C LYS A 39 2.85 -9.81 -4.92
N ILE A 40 3.07 -10.97 -4.32
CA ILE A 40 3.37 -12.22 -5.01
C ILE A 40 2.29 -13.23 -4.64
N ARG A 41 1.41 -13.55 -5.59
CA ARG A 41 0.25 -14.42 -5.36
C ARG A 41 -0.58 -13.95 -4.17
N ASN A 42 -0.62 -14.73 -3.09
CA ASN A 42 -1.37 -14.43 -1.87
C ASN A 42 -0.50 -13.82 -0.76
N THR A 43 0.72 -13.41 -1.07
CA THR A 43 1.63 -12.74 -0.14
C THR A 43 1.81 -11.28 -0.54
N ALA A 44 1.81 -10.38 0.43
CA ALA A 44 2.12 -8.97 0.23
C ALA A 44 3.18 -8.51 1.24
N SER A 45 4.00 -7.54 0.86
CA SER A 45 5.00 -6.96 1.73
C SER A 45 5.20 -5.45 1.52
N ILE A 46 5.65 -4.80 2.60
CA ILE A 46 6.05 -3.39 2.63
C ILE A 46 7.51 -3.34 3.05
N GLN A 47 8.33 -2.63 2.28
CA GLN A 47 9.69 -2.27 2.65
C GLN A 47 9.84 -0.75 2.64
N VAL A 48 10.45 -0.20 3.70
CA VAL A 48 10.71 1.24 3.83
C VAL A 48 12.20 1.46 4.00
N ASP A 49 12.78 2.36 3.19
CA ASP A 49 14.17 2.81 3.25
C ASP A 49 15.23 1.69 3.22
N GLY A 50 14.88 0.56 2.59
CA GLY A 50 15.77 -0.59 2.46
C GLY A 50 15.87 -1.46 3.72
N ASN A 51 15.08 -1.19 4.76
CA ASN A 51 14.99 -2.04 5.95
C ASN A 51 14.39 -3.42 5.63
N ASP A 52 14.34 -4.31 6.63
CA ASP A 52 13.68 -5.61 6.46
C ASP A 52 12.20 -5.44 6.10
N PRO A 53 11.69 -6.18 5.09
CA PRO A 53 10.31 -6.09 4.69
C PRO A 53 9.39 -6.69 5.75
N VAL A 54 8.24 -6.07 5.97
CA VAL A 54 7.12 -6.67 6.70
C VAL A 54 6.27 -7.43 5.70
N GLU A 55 6.01 -8.71 5.95
CA GLU A 55 5.28 -9.59 5.04
C GLU A 55 4.03 -10.17 5.69
N VAL A 56 2.93 -10.27 4.93
CA VAL A 56 1.71 -10.97 5.33
C VAL A 56 1.23 -11.86 4.19
N LYS A 57 0.87 -13.09 4.53
CA LYS A 57 0.19 -14.03 3.64
C LYS A 57 -1.31 -14.01 3.92
N SER A 58 -2.12 -13.87 2.87
CA SER A 58 -3.57 -13.90 2.99
C SER A 58 -4.04 -15.28 3.50
N PRO A 59 -5.11 -15.35 4.31
CA PRO A 59 -5.67 -16.62 4.77
C PRO A 59 -6.16 -17.54 3.64
N GLY A 60 -6.51 -16.97 2.48
CA GLY A 60 -7.03 -17.69 1.33
C GLY A 60 -5.96 -18.22 0.38
N SER A 61 -6.37 -19.15 -0.48
CA SER A 61 -5.56 -19.69 -1.59
C SER A 61 -5.59 -18.81 -2.85
N LEU A 62 -6.57 -17.90 -2.97
CA LEU A 62 -6.66 -16.98 -4.11
C LEU A 62 -5.49 -16.00 -4.09
N GLY A 63 -4.67 -16.06 -5.14
CA GLY A 63 -3.50 -15.21 -5.32
C GLY A 63 -3.61 -14.23 -6.48
N ASN A 64 -4.69 -14.27 -7.26
CA ASN A 64 -4.88 -13.38 -8.39
C ASN A 64 -5.67 -12.14 -7.97
N THR A 65 -5.25 -10.99 -8.47
CA THR A 65 -5.96 -9.72 -8.29
C THR A 65 -6.28 -9.23 -9.68
N ASN A 66 -7.55 -9.17 -10.03
CA ASN A 66 -7.97 -8.63 -11.32
C ASN A 66 -8.24 -7.15 -11.13
N LEU A 67 -7.30 -6.30 -11.55
CA LEU A 67 -7.44 -4.85 -11.57
C LEU A 67 -7.65 -4.41 -13.02
N TYR A 68 -8.90 -4.18 -13.41
CA TYR A 68 -9.22 -3.52 -14.67
C TYR A 68 -9.45 -2.01 -14.47
N ASP A 69 -9.29 -1.54 -13.24
CA ASP A 69 -9.53 -0.17 -12.83
C ASP A 69 -8.32 0.73 -13.12
N PRO A 70 -8.52 2.04 -13.33
CA PRO A 70 -7.42 2.99 -13.48
C PRO A 70 -6.50 3.02 -12.25
N LEU A 71 -5.21 3.23 -12.50
CA LEU A 71 -4.24 3.50 -11.45
C LEU A 71 -4.33 4.97 -11.01
N TYR A 72 -4.60 5.20 -9.73
CA TYR A 72 -4.61 6.52 -9.12
C TYR A 72 -3.44 6.68 -8.15
N VAL A 73 -2.79 7.85 -8.18
CA VAL A 73 -1.66 8.21 -7.30
C VAL A 73 -2.01 9.50 -6.57
N GLY A 74 -1.85 9.50 -5.25
CA GLY A 74 -2.07 10.68 -4.40
C GLY A 74 -3.53 10.95 -4.01
N GLY A 75 -4.50 10.20 -4.53
CA GLY A 75 -5.91 10.35 -4.19
C GLY A 75 -6.79 9.67 -5.24
N ILE A 76 -8.09 9.61 -5.00
CA ILE A 76 -9.09 9.11 -5.96
C ILE A 76 -10.11 10.22 -6.26
N PRO A 77 -10.82 10.18 -7.41
CA PRO A 77 -11.85 11.17 -7.74
C PRO A 77 -12.96 11.24 -6.68
N ASP A 78 -13.60 12.41 -6.55
CA ASP A 78 -14.71 12.62 -5.63
C ASP A 78 -15.85 11.62 -5.86
N GLY A 79 -16.35 11.02 -4.78
CA GLY A 79 -17.35 9.95 -4.85
C GLY A 79 -16.80 8.59 -5.26
N GLY A 80 -15.50 8.48 -5.57
CA GLY A 80 -14.81 7.22 -5.80
C GLY A 80 -14.72 6.38 -4.53
N SER A 81 -14.98 5.08 -4.64
CA SER A 81 -14.74 4.09 -3.60
C SER A 81 -14.07 2.88 -4.21
N HIS A 82 -13.03 2.36 -3.56
CA HIS A 82 -12.30 1.19 -4.03
C HIS A 82 -12.12 0.22 -2.87
N LYS A 83 -12.34 -1.08 -3.09
CA LYS A 83 -12.26 -2.11 -2.02
C LYS A 83 -10.88 -2.16 -1.33
N GLY A 84 -9.84 -1.78 -2.07
CA GLY A 84 -8.47 -1.66 -1.60
C GLY A 84 -8.16 -0.38 -0.80
N LEU A 85 -9.09 0.57 -0.66
CA LEU A 85 -8.86 1.83 0.04
C LEU A 85 -9.79 1.97 1.24
N LYS A 86 -9.22 2.44 2.36
CA LYS A 86 -9.97 2.81 3.59
C LYS A 86 -10.01 4.32 3.81
N ILE A 87 -9.11 5.06 3.18
CA ILE A 87 -8.92 6.50 3.36
C ILE A 87 -9.27 7.16 2.03
N THR A 88 -10.12 8.18 2.08
CA THR A 88 -10.51 9.01 0.93
C THR A 88 -9.80 10.36 0.92
N ALA A 89 -9.07 10.70 1.99
CA ALA A 89 -8.25 11.90 2.03
C ALA A 89 -7.15 11.84 0.96
N THR A 90 -6.92 12.97 0.29
CA THR A 90 -5.85 13.13 -0.68
C THR A 90 -4.50 13.26 0.02
N TYR A 91 -3.46 12.75 -0.64
CA TYR A 91 -2.09 12.84 -0.19
C TYR A 91 -1.57 14.28 -0.36
N HIS A 92 -0.97 14.81 0.70
CA HIS A 92 -0.28 16.09 0.69
C HIS A 92 1.22 15.87 0.86
N GLY A 93 1.97 15.99 -0.23
CA GLY A 93 3.40 15.78 -0.27
C GLY A 93 3.91 15.62 -1.69
N CYS A 94 5.11 15.07 -1.85
CA CYS A 94 5.75 14.86 -3.14
C CYS A 94 5.99 13.37 -3.38
N ILE A 95 5.69 12.89 -4.58
CA ILE A 95 6.00 11.52 -5.04
C ILE A 95 6.94 11.65 -6.24
N ARG A 96 8.02 10.87 -6.27
CA ARG A 96 8.94 10.78 -7.42
C ARG A 96 9.43 9.35 -7.62
N GLY A 97 9.86 9.04 -8.84
CA GLY A 97 10.39 7.71 -9.16
C GLY A 97 9.34 6.60 -9.04
N PHE A 98 8.06 6.94 -9.28
CA PHE A 98 6.98 5.97 -9.28
C PHE A 98 7.18 4.97 -10.42
N VAL A 99 7.16 3.68 -10.07
CA VAL A 99 7.23 2.57 -11.02
C VAL A 99 6.22 1.53 -10.54
N SER A 100 5.38 1.05 -11.46
CA SER A 100 4.48 -0.08 -11.26
C SER A 100 4.71 -1.11 -12.36
N SER A 101 4.78 -2.38 -11.99
CA SER A 101 4.87 -3.51 -12.90
C SER A 101 3.88 -4.59 -12.46
N GLU A 102 3.28 -5.26 -13.43
CA GLU A 102 2.50 -6.50 -13.23
C GLU A 102 3.39 -7.74 -13.25
#